data_AF-A0A5X5NQY1-F1
#
_entry.id   AF-A0A5X5NQY1-F1
#
_cell.length_a   1.000
_cell.length_b   1.000
_cell.length_c   1.000
_cell.angle_alpha   90.00
_cell.angle_beta   90.00
_cell.angle_gamma   90.00
#
_symmetry.space_group_name_H-M   'P 1'
#
loop_
_entity.id
_entity.type
_entity.pdbx_description
1 polymer ?
#
loop_
_entity_poly.entity_id
_entity_poly.type
_entity_poly.pdbx_seq_one_letter_code
_entity_poly.pdbx_strand_id
1 'polypeptide(L)' 'NGIKTELVAHPDLLAQDTYAARSAAWFFATKGCLKYSGDMVRVTQIINGGQNGIGDRRERFEKAKSVLV' A
#
# COMPACT_ATOMS: atom_id res chain seq x y z
N ASN A 1 -13.41 11.13 -2.91
CA ASN A 1 -12.05 11.25 -2.31
C ASN A 1 -11.04 10.43 -3.12
N GLY A 2 -10.35 11.08 -4.06
CA GLY A 2 -9.22 10.52 -4.82
C GLY A 2 -8.04 11.49 -4.79
N ILE A 3 -6.89 11.14 -5.39
CA ILE A 3 -5.69 11.99 -5.37
C ILE A 3 -5.79 13.29 -6.21
N LYS A 4 -6.99 13.65 -6.69
CA LYS A 4 -7.31 14.86 -7.48
C LYS A 4 -6.33 15.09 -8.64
N THR A 5 -6.15 14.06 -9.45
CA THR A 5 -5.32 14.05 -10.66
C THR A 5 -6.06 13.30 -11.77
N GLU A 6 -5.87 13.70 -13.02
CA GLU A 6 -6.48 13.13 -14.23
C GLU A 6 -5.88 11.76 -14.60
N LEU A 7 -5.87 10.82 -13.65
CA LEU A 7 -5.23 9.51 -13.83
C LEU A 7 -5.95 8.61 -14.85
N VAL A 8 -7.21 8.89 -15.16
CA VAL A 8 -7.95 8.15 -16.21
C VAL A 8 -7.44 8.55 -17.59
N ALA A 9 -7.21 9.85 -17.81
CA ALA A 9 -6.67 10.36 -19.07
C ALA A 9 -5.15 10.14 -19.17
N HIS A 10 -4.43 10.16 -18.04
CA HIS A 10 -2.98 10.08 -17.97
C HIS A 10 -2.52 9.06 -16.90
N PRO A 11 -2.74 7.75 -17.13
CA PRO A 11 -2.35 6.72 -16.16
C PRO A 11 -0.83 6.65 -15.95
N ASP A 12 -0.05 7.07 -16.94
CA ASP A 12 1.42 7.08 -16.91
C ASP A 12 1.97 7.97 -15.80
N LEU A 13 1.17 8.94 -15.32
CA LEU A 13 1.52 9.73 -14.15
C LEU A 13 1.81 8.84 -12.93
N LEU A 14 1.12 7.70 -12.78
CA LEU A 14 1.36 6.75 -11.68
C LEU A 14 2.75 6.12 -11.70
N ALA A 15 3.47 6.17 -12.82
CA ALA A 15 4.86 5.73 -12.90
C ALA A 15 5.86 6.80 -12.44
N GLN A 16 5.43 8.07 -12.28
CA GLN A 16 6.27 9.13 -11.72
C GLN A 16 6.23 9.08 -10.19
N ASP A 17 7.41 9.21 -9.57
CA ASP A 17 7.63 9.02 -8.12
C ASP A 17 6.58 9.68 -7.23
N THR A 18 6.23 10.94 -7.51
CA THR A 18 5.28 11.70 -6.68
C THR A 18 3.88 11.08 -6.70
N TYR A 19 3.38 10.69 -7.87
CA TYR A 19 2.04 10.12 -7.99
C TYR A 19 2.03 8.63 -7.62
N ALA A 20 3.13 7.91 -7.84
CA ALA A 20 3.33 6.54 -7.36
C ALA A 20 3.19 6.50 -5.83
N ALA A 21 3.93 7.32 -5.10
CA ALA A 21 3.86 7.37 -3.64
C ALA A 21 2.46 7.79 -3.13
N ARG A 22 1.87 8.83 -3.73
CA ARG A 22 0.53 9.32 -3.34
C ARG A 22 -0.56 8.29 -3.58
N SER A 23 -0.54 7.60 -4.72
CA SER A 23 -1.53 6.58 -5.04
C SER A 23 -1.42 5.37 -4.11
N ALA A 24 -0.20 4.91 -3.79
CA ALA A 24 0.04 3.84 -2.82
C ALA A 24 -0.49 4.22 -1.41
N ALA A 25 -0.16 5.42 -0.93
CA ALA A 25 -0.65 5.92 0.35
C ALA A 25 -2.19 6.06 0.37
N TRP A 26 -2.78 6.59 -0.70
CA TRP A 26 -4.23 6.68 -0.86
C TRP A 26 -4.90 5.31 -0.81
N PHE A 27 -4.38 4.32 -1.54
CA PHE A 27 -4.89 2.96 -1.51
C PHE A 27 -4.85 2.41 -0.09
N PHE A 28 -3.70 2.50 0.58
CA PHE A 28 -3.52 1.97 1.93
C PHE A 28 -4.50 2.59 2.94
N ALA A 29 -4.68 3.92 2.88
CA ALA A 29 -5.57 4.65 3.77
C ALA A 29 -7.06 4.38 3.49
N THR A 30 -7.45 4.28 2.22
CA THR A 30 -8.88 4.22 1.83
C THR A 30 -9.43 2.80 1.71
N LYS A 31 -8.59 1.80 1.41
CA LYS A 31 -9.02 0.39 1.28
C LYS A 31 -9.06 -0.35 2.63
N GLY A 32 -8.71 0.34 3.71
CA GLY A 32 -8.92 -0.14 5.08
C GLY A 32 -7.70 -0.81 5.71
N CYS A 33 -6.49 -0.70 5.14
CA CYS A 33 -5.30 -1.30 5.71
C CYS A 33 -4.99 -0.76 7.12
N LEU A 34 -5.21 0.54 7.35
CA LEU A 34 -5.02 1.18 8.66
C LEU A 34 -5.95 0.64 9.77
N LYS A 35 -7.04 -0.05 9.41
CA LYS A 35 -7.93 -0.69 10.39
C LYS A 35 -7.36 -2.00 10.94
N TYR A 36 -6.32 -2.53 10.30
CA TYR A 36 -5.70 -3.82 10.60
C TYR A 36 -4.19 -3.66 10.81
N SER A 37 -3.77 -2.58 11.48
CA SER A 37 -2.37 -2.28 11.76
C SER A 37 -1.66 -3.45 12.45
N GLY A 38 -0.55 -3.91 11.86
CA GLY A 38 0.22 -5.05 12.34
C GLY A 38 -0.30 -6.43 11.92
N ASP A 39 -1.53 -6.54 11.39
CA ASP A 39 -2.04 -7.79 10.83
C ASP A 39 -1.60 -7.95 9.37
N MET A 40 -0.43 -8.55 9.19
CA MET A 40 0.16 -8.77 7.87
C MET A 40 -0.68 -9.67 6.97
N VAL A 41 -1.45 -10.62 7.52
CA VAL A 41 -2.29 -11.50 6.71
C VAL A 41 -3.46 -10.72 6.13
N ARG A 42 -4.14 -9.92 6.97
CA ARG A 42 -5.28 -9.12 6.53
C ARG A 42 -4.88 -7.98 5.61
N VAL A 43 -3.79 -7.28 5.92
CA VAL A 43 -3.26 -6.21 5.06
C VAL A 43 -2.81 -6.76 3.70
N THR A 44 -2.14 -7.92 3.67
CA THR A 44 -1.74 -8.56 2.39
C THR A 44 -2.95 -8.98 1.56
N GLN A 45 -4.00 -9.50 2.20
CA GLN A 45 -5.26 -9.83 1.52
C GLN A 45 -5.90 -8.60 0.88
N ILE A 46 -5.90 -7.45 1.57
CA ILE A 46 -6.48 -6.20 1.04
C ILE A 46 -5.69 -5.69 -0.17
N ILE A 47 -4.36 -5.73 -0.10
CA ILE A 47 -3.48 -5.22 -1.17
C ILE A 47 -3.50 -6.13 -2.40
N ASN A 48 -3.48 -7.45 -2.19
CA ASN A 48 -3.19 -8.42 -3.26
C ASN A 48 -4.38 -9.33 -3.59
N GLY A 49 -5.48 -9.29 -2.84
CA GLY A 49 -6.60 -10.22 -3.02
C GLY A 49 -6.28 -11.68 -2.64
N GLY A 50 -5.12 -11.94 -2.03
CA GLY A 50 -4.63 -13.27 -1.66
C GLY A 50 -3.38 -13.15 -0.79
N GLN A 51 -2.67 -14.26 -0.57
CA GLN A 51 -1.48 -14.32 0.31
C GLN A 51 -0.15 -14.43 -0.45
N ASN A 52 -0.11 -14.11 -1.75
CA ASN A 52 1.10 -14.25 -2.54
C ASN A 52 2.24 -13.35 -1.98
N GLY A 53 3.37 -13.98 -1.70
CA GLY A 53 4.55 -13.33 -1.15
C GLY A 53 4.46 -12.94 0.33
N ILE A 54 3.54 -13.49 1.12
CA ILE A 54 3.35 -13.11 2.54
C ILE A 54 4.64 -13.23 3.39
N GLY A 55 5.52 -14.18 3.09
CA GLY A 55 6.82 -14.34 3.76
C GLY A 55 7.72 -13.10 3.62
N ASP A 56 8.03 -12.70 2.38
CA ASP A 56 8.84 -11.50 2.08
C ASP A 56 8.19 -10.23 2.64
N ARG A 57 6.85 -10.11 2.51
CA ARG A 57 6.11 -8.97 3.08
C ARG A 57 6.29 -8.87 4.60
N ARG A 58 6.23 -10.00 5.31
CA ARG A 58 6.41 -10.04 6.76
C ARG A 58 7.83 -9.68 7.16
N GLU A 59 8.84 -10.20 6.46
CA GLU A 59 10.25 -9.87 6.72
C GLU A 59 10.51 -8.36 6.60
N ARG A 60 10.02 -7.74 5.52
CA ARG A 60 10.14 -6.28 5.32
C ARG A 60 9.41 -5.49 6.39
N PHE A 61 8.21 -5.93 6.77
CA PHE A 61 7.42 -5.26 7.80
C PHE A 61 8.12 -5.29 9.15
N GLU A 62 8.61 -6.45 9.61
CA GLU A 62 9.29 -6.55 10.91
C GLU A 62 10.60 -5.74 10.92
N LYS A 63 11.36 -5.75 9.82
CA LYS A 63 12.56 -4.91 9.67
C LYS A 63 12.24 -3.42 9.71
N ALA A 64 11.16 -2.98 9.08
CA ALA A 64 10.74 -1.58 9.12
C ALA A 64 10.22 -1.20 10.52
N LYS A 65 9.45 -2.10 11.15
CA LYS A 65 8.92 -1.91 12.49
C LYS A 65 10.03 -1.76 13.52
N SER A 66 11.10 -2.57 13.43
CA SER A 66 12.20 -2.55 14.41
C SER A 66 12.98 -1.24 14.48
N VAL A 67 12.83 -0.33 13.51
CA VAL A 67 13.52 0.97 13.48
C VAL A 67 12.59 2.17 13.68
N LEU A 68 11.27 1.94 13.75
CA LEU A 68 10.26 2.97 13.95
C LEU A 68 9.60 2.90 15.34
N VAL A 69 9.99 1.93 16.16
CA VAL A 69 9.53 1.71 17.55
C VAL A 69 10.59 2.12 18.56
#